data_AF-A0A849WH33-F1
#
_entry.id   AF-A0A849WH33-F1
#
_cell.length_a   1.000
_cell.length_b   1.000
_cell.length_c   1.000
_cell.angle_alpha   90.00
_cell.angle_beta   90.00
_cell.angle_gamma   90.00
#
_symmetry.space_group_name_H-M   'P 1'
#
loop_
_entity.id
_entity.type
_entity.pdbx_description
1 polymer ?
#
loop_
_entity_poly.entity_id
_entity_poly.type
_entity_poly.pdbx_seq_one_letter_code
_entity_poly.pdbx_strand_id
1 'polypeptide(L)' 'MKELRYTLVSDGVSDKMLLPILTWLLRNHEINCAIQAAWADFRWLRKPPTTLAEKIQISLELYP' A
#
# COMPACT_ATOMS: atom_id res chain seq x y z
N MET A 1 21.34 -1.70 -0.22
CA MET A 1 20.81 -0.34 -0.49
C MET A 1 19.66 -0.10 0.46
N LYS A 2 19.49 1.12 0.99
CA LYS A 2 18.33 1.45 1.83
C LYS A 2 17.11 1.57 0.91
N GLU A 3 16.00 0.94 1.26
CA GLU A 3 14.71 1.06 0.56
C GLU A 3 13.58 1.20 1.58
N LEU A 4 12.50 1.88 1.17
CA LEU A 4 11.25 1.97 1.92
C LEU A 4 10.16 1.30 1.08
N ARG A 5 9.61 0.20 1.60
CA ARG A 5 8.44 -0.46 1.03
C ARG A 5 7.21 -0.11 1.84
N TYR A 6 6.12 0.24 1.17
CA TYR A 6 4.84 0.46 1.84
C TYR A 6 3.68 -0.01 0.97
N THR A 7 2.62 -0.42 1.64
CA THR A 7 1.39 -0.89 1.01
C THR A 7 0.24 -0.01 1.44
N LEU A 8 -0.45 0.59 0.48
CA LEU A 8 -1.68 1.34 0.68
C LEU A 8 -2.85 0.35 0.80
N VAL A 9 -3.48 0.34 1.97
CA VAL A 9 -4.70 -0.43 2.24
C VAL A 9 -5.88 0.54 2.23
N SER A 10 -6.85 0.32 1.34
CA SER A 10 -7.98 1.22 1.14
C SER A 10 -9.21 0.48 0.61
N ASP A 11 -10.37 1.12 0.63
CA ASP A 11 -11.65 0.48 0.27
C ASP A 11 -12.03 0.71 -1.20
N GLY A 12 -11.62 1.84 -1.79
CA GLY A 12 -11.97 2.23 -3.15
C GLY A 12 -10.85 1.99 -4.16
N VAL A 13 -11.25 1.64 -5.39
CA VAL A 13 -10.34 1.57 -6.55
C VAL A 13 -9.77 2.92 -6.95
N SER A 14 -10.46 4.01 -6.58
CA SER A 14 -10.02 5.39 -6.74
C SER A 14 -8.84 5.72 -5.83
N ASP A 15 -8.75 5.07 -4.68
CA ASP A 15 -7.79 5.43 -3.63
C ASP A 15 -6.36 5.09 -4.04
N LYS A 16 -6.15 4.20 -5.02
CA LYS A 16 -4.84 3.99 -5.64
C LYS A 16 -4.21 5.27 -6.20
N MET A 17 -5.02 6.31 -6.49
CA MET A 17 -4.55 7.63 -6.88
C MET A 17 -3.78 8.35 -5.77
N LEU A 18 -3.86 7.90 -4.52
CA LEU A 18 -3.08 8.44 -3.41
C LEU A 18 -1.61 8.01 -3.45
N LEU A 19 -1.26 6.90 -4.12
CA LEU A 19 0.13 6.42 -4.23
C LEU A 19 1.14 7.50 -4.71
N PRO A 20 0.89 8.24 -5.81
CA PRO A 20 1.81 9.31 -6.23
C PRO A 20 1.88 10.46 -5.21
N ILE A 21 0.78 10.78 -4.53
CA ILE A 21 0.73 11.85 -3.52
C ILE A 21 1.53 11.46 -2.28
N LEU A 22 1.36 10.22 -1.79
CA LEU A 22 2.13 9.65 -0.69
C LEU A 22 3.62 9.56 -1.04
N THR A 23 3.93 9.14 -2.27
CA THR A 23 5.32 9.10 -2.75
C THR A 23 5.93 10.50 -2.79
N TRP A 24 5.21 11.49 -3.29
CA TRP A 24 5.63 12.89 -3.27
C TRP A 24 5.86 13.39 -1.83
N LEU A 25 4.95 13.10 -0.90
CA LEU A 25 5.08 13.48 0.50
C LEU A 25 6.34 12.88 1.14
N LEU A 26 6.58 11.58 0.95
CA LEU A 26 7.77 10.90 1.46
C LEU A 26 9.06 11.53 0.93
N ARG A 27 9.10 11.89 -0.36
CA ARG A 27 10.24 12.60 -0.95
C ARG A 27 10.43 13.99 -0.34
N ASN A 28 9.34 14.71 -0.09
CA ASN A 28 9.38 16.03 0.53
C ASN A 28 9.85 16.00 1.99
N HIS A 29 9.71 14.86 2.67
CA HIS A 29 10.25 14.60 4.02
C HIS A 29 11.61 13.89 4.00
N GLU A 30 12.41 14.14 2.96
CA GLU A 30 13.82 13.70 2.85
C GLU A 30 14.04 12.18 2.90
N ILE A 31 13.02 11.39 2.54
CA ILE A 31 13.19 9.96 2.29
C ILE A 31 13.98 9.78 0.99
N ASN A 32 15.31 9.71 1.14
CA ASN A 32 16.28 9.67 0.04
C ASN A 32 16.64 8.24 -0.42
N CYS A 33 15.87 7.22 -0.01
CA CYS A 33 16.04 5.83 -0.44
C CYS A 33 15.12 5.46 -1.62
N ALA A 34 15.27 4.25 -2.18
CA ALA A 34 14.28 3.73 -3.12
C ALA A 34 12.92 3.60 -2.42
N ILE A 35 11.83 4.05 -3.05
CA ILE A 35 10.47 3.95 -2.52
C ILE A 35 9.72 2.95 -3.40
N GLN A 36 9.26 1.85 -2.81
CA GLN A 36 8.45 0.83 -3.46
C GLN A 36 7.03 0.91 -2.89
N ALA A 37 6.11 1.44 -3.68
CA ALA A 37 4.73 1.64 -3.28
C ALA A 37 3.84 0.57 -3.91
N ALA A 38 3.05 -0.12 -3.09
CA ALA A 38 2.03 -1.06 -3.55
C ALA A 38 0.64 -0.59 -3.11
N TRP A 39 -0.39 -1.02 -3.84
CA TRP A 39 -1.78 -0.91 -3.40
C TRP A 39 -2.36 -2.31 -3.25
N ALA A 40 -2.93 -2.60 -2.09
CA ALA A 40 -3.50 -3.90 -1.80
C ALA A 40 -4.88 -4.02 -2.46
N ASP A 41 -4.94 -4.72 -3.59
CA ASP A 41 -6.18 -5.02 -4.28
C ASP A 41 -6.68 -6.40 -3.86
N PHE A 42 -7.79 -6.50 -3.14
CA PHE A 42 -8.32 -7.79 -2.69
C PHE A 42 -9.41 -8.37 -3.59
N ARG A 43 -9.78 -7.70 -4.68
CA ARG A 43 -10.96 -8.07 -5.49
C ARG A 43 -10.81 -9.39 -6.22
N TRP A 44 -9.58 -9.87 -6.41
CA TRP A 44 -9.28 -11.16 -7.02
C TRP A 44 -9.34 -12.33 -6.03
N LEU A 45 -9.46 -12.05 -4.72
CA LEU A 45 -9.56 -13.09 -3.70
C LEU A 45 -10.95 -13.73 -3.73
N ARG A 46 -10.99 -15.06 -3.67
CA ARG A 46 -12.25 -15.83 -3.56
C ARG A 46 -13.07 -15.45 -2.32
N LYS A 47 -12.39 -15.05 -1.25
CA LYS A 47 -12.97 -14.53 0.00
C LYS A 47 -12.25 -13.24 0.37
N PRO A 48 -12.74 -12.06 -0.04
CA PRO A 48 -12.09 -10.81 0.29
C PRO A 48 -12.21 -10.51 1.80
N PRO A 49 -11.17 -9.90 2.42
CA PRO A 49 -11.23 -9.47 3.80
C PRO A 49 -12.29 -8.39 3.99
N THR A 50 -13.01 -8.45 5.10
CA THR A 50 -14.14 -7.56 5.40
C THR A 50 -13.78 -6.53 6.46
N THR A 51 -12.93 -6.90 7.42
CA THR A 51 -12.49 -6.00 8.49
C THR A 51 -11.16 -5.34 8.14
N LEU A 52 -10.88 -4.18 8.74
CA LEU A 52 -9.57 -3.52 8.61
C LEU A 52 -8.43 -4.43 9.10
N ALA A 53 -8.65 -5.16 10.20
CA ALA A 53 -7.66 -6.09 10.74
C ALA A 53 -7.30 -7.20 9.73
N GLU A 54 -8.32 -7.82 9.11
CA GLU A 54 -8.10 -8.83 8.06
C GLU A 54 -7.39 -8.23 6.84
N LYS A 55 -7.78 -7.02 6.42
CA LYS A 55 -7.13 -6.31 5.30
C LYS A 55 -5.66 -6.05 5.57
N ILE A 56 -5.30 -5.60 6.78
CA ILE A 56 -3.91 -5.37 7.18
C ILE A 56 -3.14 -6.68 7.17
N GLN A 57 -3.69 -7.73 7.80
CA GLN A 57 -3.02 -9.03 7.85
C GLN A 57 -2.75 -9.59 6.46
N ILE A 58 -3.76 -9.64 5.59
CA ILE A 58 -3.61 -10.15 4.22
C ILE A 58 -2.68 -9.25 3.39
N SER A 59 -2.65 -7.94 3.64
CA SER A 59 -1.70 -7.04 2.97
C SER A 59 -0.26 -7.40 3.29
N LEU A 60 0.04 -7.72 4.56
CA LEU A 60 1.39 -8.13 4.96
C LEU A 60 1.79 -9.47 4.34
N GLU A 61 0.82 -10.37 4.11
CA GLU A 61 1.05 -11.68 3.50
C GLU A 61 1.25 -11.60 1.98
N LEU A 62 0.47 -10.78 1.28
CA LEU A 62 0.43 -10.72 -0.20
C LEU A 62 1.22 -9.56 -0.82
N TYR A 63 1.50 -8.51 -0.04
CA TYR A 63 2.17 -7.27 -0.48
C TYR A 63 3.29 -6.82 0.51
N PRO A 64 4.41 -7.57 0.60
CA PRO A 64 5.51 -7.34 1.55
C PRO A 64 6.58 -6.29 1.14
#